data_AF-A0A3D1G2C4-F1
#
_entry.id   AF-A0A3D1G2C4-F1
#
_cell.length_a   1.000
_cell.length_b   1.000
_cell.length_c   1.000
_cell.angle_alpha   90.00
_cell.angle_beta   90.00
_cell.angle_gamma   90.00
#
_symmetry.space_group_name_H-M   'P 1'
#
loop_
_entity.id
_entity.type
_entity.pdbx_description
1 polymer ?
#
loop_
_entity_poly.entity_id
_entity_poly.type
_entity_poly.pdbx_seq_one_letter_code
_entity_poly.pdbx_strand_id
1 'polypeptide(L)'
;GKSICLTANNDIDLWAFEFEQPDPEITTPFPTLITIPTTAGTGAETESTAMITHVAKGMKFCIWHPQLKPSLALLDPELTAGLPANLTAWTGADAMTHAIEAFLVPGFHPLCDGLALEGLALINRWLPVAVAEPGNMTARGGMLVGSCLAGIAFMKGLGLVHAISHMVGAEYNTQHGLTNAIVLPVVLRYNLPGEEAKVIRMAQAMGLEDTSNEAFIAAVEAMLDAIAIPTSLADIGVPAECSQRIAEKAIQDSAAGTNPRQATVAEIRELTETAIARAR
;
A
#
# COMPACT_ATOMS: atom_id res chain seq x y z
N GLY A 1 18.09 5.26 1.80
CA GLY A 1 17.84 6.70 1.58
C GLY A 1 17.47 7.36 2.89
N LYS A 2 16.18 7.36 3.23
CA LYS A 2 15.65 7.99 4.45
C LYS A 2 16.36 7.57 5.75
N SER A 3 16.53 6.26 5.97
CA SER A 3 17.27 5.74 7.14
C SER A 3 18.69 6.30 7.27
N ILE A 4 19.40 6.44 6.15
CA ILE A 4 20.74 7.02 6.10
C ILE A 4 20.66 8.51 6.44
N CYS A 5 19.69 9.24 5.90
CA CYS A 5 19.51 10.66 6.22
C CYS A 5 19.21 10.89 7.71
N LEU A 6 18.44 10.02 8.36
CA LEU A 6 18.14 10.10 9.80
C LEU A 6 19.40 10.04 10.65
N THR A 7 20.42 9.28 10.23
CA THR A 7 21.63 9.02 11.04
C THR A 7 22.90 9.69 10.51
N ALA A 8 22.91 10.26 9.30
CA ALA A 8 24.14 10.75 8.67
C ALA A 8 24.85 11.89 9.42
N ASN A 9 24.10 12.73 10.13
CA ASN A 9 24.62 13.95 10.76
C ASN A 9 24.53 13.91 12.30
N ASN A 10 24.31 12.75 12.91
CA ASN A 10 24.17 12.58 14.36
C ASN A 10 24.54 11.14 14.79
N ASP A 11 24.74 10.94 16.10
CA ASP A 11 25.06 9.63 16.69
C ASP A 11 23.83 8.94 17.32
N ILE A 12 22.62 9.31 16.90
CA ILE A 12 21.37 8.75 17.45
C ILE A 12 21.16 7.36 16.86
N ASP A 13 20.82 6.38 17.70
CA ASP A 13 20.50 5.03 17.26
C ASP A 13 19.29 5.02 16.30
N LEU A 14 19.36 4.23 15.23
CA LEU A 14 18.30 4.17 14.21
C LEU A 14 16.92 3.86 14.81
N TRP A 15 16.86 3.02 15.84
CA TRP A 15 15.61 2.59 16.46
C TRP A 15 15.03 3.62 17.42
N ALA A 16 15.76 4.69 17.75
CA ALA A 16 15.18 5.85 18.42
C ALA A 16 14.24 6.65 17.50
N PHE A 17 14.34 6.45 16.18
CA PHE A 17 13.44 7.03 15.17
C PHE A 17 12.24 6.14 14.85
N GLU A 18 12.02 5.06 15.59
CA GLU A 18 10.87 4.18 15.39
C GLU A 18 9.57 4.95 15.67
N PHE A 19 8.54 4.70 14.87
CA PHE A 19 7.35 5.55 14.77
C PHE A 19 6.56 5.71 16.07
N GLU A 20 6.60 4.72 16.96
CA GLU A 20 5.91 4.78 18.26
C GLU A 20 6.79 5.40 19.38
N GLN A 21 8.07 5.68 19.10
CA GLN A 21 8.97 6.33 20.04
C GLN A 21 8.82 7.85 20.02
N PRO A 22 9.16 8.54 21.13
CA PRO A 22 9.27 9.99 21.11
C PRO A 22 10.32 10.45 20.09
N ASP A 23 10.00 11.48 19.31
CA ASP A 23 10.91 12.09 18.36
C ASP A 23 12.23 12.51 19.03
N PRO A 24 13.40 12.02 18.59
CA PRO A 24 14.69 12.45 19.11
C PRO A 24 14.94 13.94 18.87
N GLU A 25 15.63 14.61 19.80
CA GLU A 25 16.00 16.01 19.61
C GLU A 25 17.10 16.15 18.54
N ILE A 26 16.82 16.94 17.50
CA ILE A 26 17.73 17.16 16.38
C ILE A 26 18.42 18.52 16.51
N THR A 27 19.74 18.49 16.70
CA THR A 27 20.59 19.69 16.80
C THR A 27 21.27 20.06 15.48
N THR A 28 21.42 19.09 14.57
CA THR A 28 22.03 19.28 13.25
C THR A 28 21.01 18.88 12.17
N PRO A 29 20.72 19.74 11.19
CA PRO A 29 19.76 19.41 10.13
C PRO A 29 20.10 18.12 9.41
N PHE A 30 19.08 17.35 9.03
CA PHE A 30 19.28 16.19 8.18
C PHE A 30 19.75 16.60 6.77
N PRO A 31 20.45 15.70 6.05
CA PRO A 31 20.79 15.95 4.65
C PRO A 31 19.55 16.19 3.78
N THR A 32 19.67 17.07 2.78
CA THR A 32 18.66 17.24 1.73
C THR A 32 18.42 15.91 1.01
N LEU A 33 17.17 15.44 1.00
CA LEU A 33 16.78 14.19 0.37
C LEU A 33 16.01 14.47 -0.93
N ILE A 34 16.51 13.96 -2.06
CA ILE A 34 15.81 13.95 -3.35
C ILE A 34 15.45 12.49 -3.65
N THR A 35 14.20 12.24 -4.01
CA THR A 35 13.66 10.92 -4.32
C THR A 35 13.36 10.80 -5.81
N ILE A 36 13.77 9.68 -6.41
CA ILE A 36 13.58 9.40 -7.84
C ILE A 36 13.01 7.98 -7.93
N PRO A 37 11.67 7.80 -7.87
CA PRO A 37 11.08 6.47 -7.89
C PRO A 37 11.26 5.80 -9.25
N THR A 38 11.68 4.54 -9.24
CA THR A 38 11.83 3.70 -10.45
C THR A 38 10.70 2.66 -10.56
N THR A 39 9.69 2.78 -9.71
CA THR A 39 8.48 1.95 -9.67
C THR A 39 7.28 2.83 -9.40
N ALA A 40 6.13 2.53 -9.99
CA ALA A 40 4.86 3.14 -9.65
C ALA A 40 4.09 2.21 -8.71
N GLY A 41 4.23 2.41 -7.40
CA GLY A 41 3.52 1.62 -6.38
C GLY A 41 3.61 2.22 -4.98
N THR A 42 4.82 2.17 -4.41
CA THR A 42 5.02 2.39 -2.97
C THR A 42 4.64 3.77 -2.46
N GLY A 43 4.70 4.82 -3.30
CA GLY A 43 4.55 6.21 -2.86
C GLY A 43 5.61 6.67 -1.86
N ALA A 44 6.68 5.89 -1.63
CA ALA A 44 7.69 6.19 -0.63
C ALA A 44 8.48 7.47 -0.94
N GLU A 45 8.37 8.04 -2.13
CA GLU A 45 8.95 9.32 -2.49
C GLU A 45 8.27 10.53 -1.83
N THR A 46 7.06 10.38 -1.30
CA THR A 46 6.18 11.50 -0.89
C THR A 46 6.33 11.92 0.57
N GLU A 47 6.84 11.02 1.43
CA GLU A 47 6.71 11.16 2.89
C GLU A 47 8.02 10.86 3.63
N SER A 48 8.10 11.12 4.94
CA SER A 48 9.29 10.92 5.80
C SER A 48 9.50 9.47 6.23
N THR A 49 8.45 8.64 6.18
CA THR A 49 8.44 7.29 6.74
C THR A 49 9.28 6.31 5.93
N ALA A 50 9.93 5.36 6.60
CA ALA A 50 10.66 4.28 5.96
C ALA A 50 10.43 2.97 6.70
N MET A 51 10.03 1.93 5.97
CA MET A 51 9.89 0.59 6.54
C MET A 51 11.26 -0.12 6.58
N ILE A 52 11.74 -0.46 7.78
CA ILE A 52 13.01 -1.16 7.99
C ILE A 52 12.75 -2.52 8.65
N THR A 53 13.36 -3.57 8.10
CA THR A 53 13.26 -4.92 8.66
C THR A 53 14.21 -5.07 9.84
N HIS A 54 13.67 -5.34 11.03
CA HIS A 54 14.44 -5.68 12.22
C HIS A 54 14.69 -7.19 12.24
N VAL A 55 15.81 -7.63 11.64
CA VAL A 55 16.13 -9.04 11.41
C VAL A 55 15.99 -9.91 12.67
N ALA A 56 16.47 -9.44 13.83
CA ALA A 56 16.40 -10.21 15.08
C ALA A 56 14.96 -10.41 15.62
N LYS A 57 14.01 -9.55 15.23
CA LYS A 57 12.60 -9.65 15.64
C LYS A 57 11.73 -10.29 14.55
N GLY A 58 12.24 -10.42 13.32
CA GLY A 58 11.45 -10.90 12.17
C GLY A 58 10.25 -10.00 11.86
N MET A 59 10.37 -8.69 12.10
CA MET A 59 9.30 -7.71 11.94
C MET A 59 9.82 -6.48 11.17
N LYS A 60 8.92 -5.82 10.45
CA LYS A 60 9.19 -4.50 9.87
C LYS A 60 8.68 -3.42 10.81
N PHE A 61 9.50 -2.41 11.03
CA PHE A 61 9.12 -1.22 11.80
C PHE A 61 9.17 0.01 10.88
N CYS A 62 8.29 0.97 11.15
CA CYS A 62 8.34 2.26 10.50
C CYS A 62 9.31 3.15 11.28
N ILE A 63 10.28 3.76 10.59
CA ILE A 63 11.10 4.83 11.16
C ILE A 63 10.80 6.14 10.47
N TRP A 64 10.89 7.26 11.18
CA TRP A 64 10.61 8.58 10.65
C TRP A 64 11.15 9.70 11.54
N HIS A 65 11.09 10.93 11.03
CA HIS A 65 11.21 12.14 11.83
C HIS A 65 10.49 13.30 11.11
N PRO A 66 9.74 14.17 11.79
CA PRO A 66 8.97 15.24 11.14
C PRO A 66 9.83 16.22 10.34
N GLN A 67 11.09 16.41 10.72
CA GLN A 67 12.04 17.27 10.02
C GLN A 67 12.71 16.63 8.79
N LEU A 68 12.59 15.31 8.58
CA LEU A 68 13.18 14.63 7.40
C LEU A 68 12.14 14.46 6.29
N LYS A 69 11.81 15.53 5.58
CA LYS A 69 10.92 15.44 4.40
C LYS A 69 11.76 15.37 3.12
N PRO A 70 11.41 14.50 2.15
CA PRO A 70 11.95 14.62 0.79
C PRO A 70 11.75 16.06 0.30
N SER A 71 12.83 16.70 -0.14
CA SER A 71 12.80 18.06 -0.65
C SER A 71 12.28 18.14 -2.09
N LEU A 72 12.38 17.04 -2.83
CA LEU A 72 11.93 16.91 -4.21
C LEU A 72 11.70 15.44 -4.55
N ALA A 73 10.55 15.13 -5.16
CA ALA A 73 10.29 13.86 -5.83
C ALA A 73 10.29 14.09 -7.35
N LEU A 74 11.18 13.41 -8.07
CA LEU A 74 11.29 13.48 -9.54
C LEU A 74 10.60 12.28 -10.18
N LEU A 75 9.38 12.49 -10.67
CA LEU A 75 8.59 11.46 -11.35
C LEU A 75 8.95 11.40 -12.84
N ASP A 76 9.99 10.64 -13.16
CA ASP A 76 10.42 10.42 -14.54
C ASP A 76 9.95 9.03 -15.05
N PRO A 77 8.98 8.96 -15.98
CA PRO A 77 8.45 7.69 -16.49
C PRO A 77 9.50 6.86 -17.23
N GLU A 78 10.56 7.46 -17.80
CA GLU A 78 11.61 6.72 -18.51
C GLU A 78 12.34 5.76 -17.57
N LEU A 79 12.46 6.13 -16.29
CA LEU A 79 13.11 5.30 -15.26
C LEU A 79 12.26 4.10 -14.82
N THR A 80 11.00 4.02 -15.26
CA THR A 80 10.11 2.88 -15.02
C THR A 80 9.95 1.97 -16.23
N ALA A 81 10.41 2.38 -17.42
CA ALA A 81 10.20 1.66 -18.67
C ALA A 81 10.80 0.24 -18.65
N GLY A 82 11.92 0.07 -17.95
CA GLY A 82 12.61 -1.21 -17.79
C GLY A 82 11.99 -2.15 -16.76
N LEU A 83 10.94 -1.74 -16.02
CA LEU A 83 10.31 -2.58 -15.01
C LEU A 83 9.54 -3.73 -15.70
N PRO A 84 9.84 -5.00 -15.38
CA PRO A 84 9.12 -6.16 -15.91
C PRO A 84 7.60 -6.08 -15.71
N ALA A 85 6.84 -6.75 -16.58
CA ALA A 85 5.38 -6.71 -16.55
C ALA A 85 4.79 -7.17 -15.21
N ASN A 86 5.33 -8.24 -14.63
CA ASN A 86 4.89 -8.73 -13.31
C ASN A 86 5.17 -7.72 -12.20
N LEU A 87 6.36 -7.11 -12.16
CA LEU A 87 6.67 -6.07 -11.17
C LEU A 87 5.80 -4.82 -11.37
N THR A 88 5.50 -4.46 -12.62
CA THR A 88 4.58 -3.37 -12.95
C THR A 88 3.17 -3.65 -12.43
N ALA A 89 2.67 -4.88 -12.61
CA ALA A 89 1.38 -5.30 -12.09
C ALA A 89 1.35 -5.24 -10.56
N TRP A 90 2.37 -5.80 -9.89
CA TRP A 90 2.42 -5.89 -8.44
C TRP A 90 2.53 -4.51 -7.79
N THR A 91 3.40 -3.64 -8.29
CA THR A 91 3.51 -2.27 -7.75
C THR A 91 2.29 -1.43 -8.10
N GLY A 92 1.69 -1.61 -9.27
CA GLY A 92 0.47 -0.89 -9.60
C GLY A 92 -0.74 -1.28 -8.74
N ALA A 93 -0.87 -2.56 -8.42
CA ALA A 93 -1.90 -3.05 -7.49
C ALA A 93 -1.65 -2.57 -6.05
N ASP A 94 -0.38 -2.39 -5.66
CA ASP A 94 0.00 -1.73 -4.41
C ASP A 94 -0.54 -0.30 -4.34
N ALA A 95 -0.28 0.51 -5.37
CA ALA A 95 -0.82 1.87 -5.46
C ALA A 95 -2.36 1.90 -5.47
N MET A 96 -3.01 0.96 -6.14
CA MET A 96 -4.48 0.83 -6.10
C MET A 96 -4.97 0.57 -4.68
N THR A 97 -4.30 -0.35 -3.97
CA THR A 97 -4.60 -0.67 -2.57
C THR A 97 -4.42 0.56 -1.68
N HIS A 98 -3.32 1.31 -1.83
CA HIS A 98 -3.10 2.57 -1.10
C HIS A 98 -4.25 3.55 -1.30
N ALA A 99 -4.66 3.78 -2.54
CA ALA A 99 -5.74 4.71 -2.86
C ALA A 99 -7.08 4.28 -2.21
N ILE A 100 -7.42 3.00 -2.31
CA ILE A 100 -8.67 2.46 -1.75
C ILE A 100 -8.65 2.50 -0.22
N GLU A 101 -7.61 1.99 0.42
CA GLU A 101 -7.53 1.96 1.89
C GLU A 101 -7.49 3.37 2.47
N ALA A 102 -6.67 4.27 1.93
CA ALA A 102 -6.58 5.65 2.40
C ALA A 102 -7.92 6.39 2.34
N PHE A 103 -8.70 6.17 1.28
CA PHE A 103 -10.03 6.75 1.16
C PHE A 103 -11.01 6.15 2.19
N LEU A 104 -10.91 4.85 2.43
CA LEU A 104 -11.73 4.14 3.42
C LEU A 104 -11.37 4.50 4.87
N VAL A 105 -10.14 4.94 5.17
CA VAL A 105 -9.79 5.40 6.53
C VAL A 105 -10.80 6.43 7.05
N PRO A 106 -11.35 6.25 8.27
CA PRO A 106 -12.25 7.21 8.90
C PRO A 106 -11.64 8.59 9.11
N GLY A 107 -12.46 9.63 9.08
CA GLY A 107 -12.04 11.01 9.34
C GLY A 107 -12.16 11.93 8.13
N PHE A 108 -12.28 13.24 8.40
CA PHE A 108 -12.44 14.26 7.37
C PHE A 108 -11.07 14.80 6.94
N HIS A 109 -10.63 14.47 5.73
CA HIS A 109 -9.39 14.99 5.18
C HIS A 109 -9.51 15.18 3.65
N PRO A 110 -10.22 16.24 3.20
CA PRO A 110 -10.65 16.40 1.80
C PRO A 110 -9.50 16.45 0.79
N LEU A 111 -8.31 16.90 1.19
CA LEU A 111 -7.12 16.87 0.35
C LEU A 111 -6.74 15.41 0.02
N CYS A 112 -6.40 14.60 1.02
CA CYS A 112 -6.10 13.18 0.84
C CYS A 112 -7.24 12.40 0.19
N ASP A 113 -8.49 12.69 0.52
CA ASP A 113 -9.65 12.05 -0.12
C ASP A 113 -9.72 12.35 -1.63
N GLY A 114 -9.45 13.59 -2.02
CA GLY A 114 -9.37 13.98 -3.44
C GLY A 114 -8.20 13.30 -4.16
N LEU A 115 -7.03 13.25 -3.52
CA LEU A 115 -5.84 12.60 -4.08
C LEU A 115 -6.02 11.08 -4.21
N ALA A 116 -6.69 10.44 -3.25
CA ALA A 116 -7.01 9.02 -3.29
C ALA A 116 -7.89 8.68 -4.51
N LEU A 117 -8.95 9.47 -4.73
CA LEU A 117 -9.87 9.24 -5.85
C LEU A 117 -9.23 9.51 -7.21
N GLU A 118 -8.48 10.61 -7.35
CA GLU A 118 -7.75 10.89 -8.60
C GLU A 118 -6.65 9.84 -8.86
N GLY A 119 -5.93 9.45 -7.80
CA GLY A 119 -4.97 8.35 -7.87
C GLY A 119 -5.61 7.06 -8.35
N LEU A 120 -6.73 6.65 -7.75
CA LEU A 120 -7.49 5.47 -8.15
C LEU A 120 -7.96 5.55 -9.60
N ALA A 121 -8.47 6.71 -10.05
CA ALA A 121 -8.91 6.92 -11.43
C ALA A 121 -7.75 6.75 -12.44
N LEU A 122 -6.59 7.34 -12.16
CA LEU A 122 -5.39 7.20 -12.99
C LEU A 122 -4.88 5.77 -13.01
N ILE A 123 -4.81 5.11 -11.86
CA ILE A 123 -4.33 3.73 -11.75
C ILE A 123 -5.26 2.79 -12.51
N ASN A 124 -6.57 2.89 -12.31
CA ASN A 124 -7.57 2.08 -13.01
C ASN A 124 -7.46 2.24 -14.53
N ARG A 125 -7.20 3.46 -15.02
CA ARG A 125 -7.05 3.74 -16.44
C ARG A 125 -5.74 3.18 -17.02
N TRP A 126 -4.63 3.36 -16.31
CA TRP A 126 -3.29 3.19 -16.90
C TRP A 126 -2.61 1.88 -16.53
N LEU A 127 -2.99 1.21 -15.44
CA LEU A 127 -2.33 -0.02 -14.99
C LEU A 127 -2.40 -1.15 -16.04
N PRO A 128 -3.56 -1.51 -16.61
CA PRO A 128 -3.61 -2.55 -17.65
C PRO A 128 -2.73 -2.23 -18.86
N VAL A 129 -2.73 -0.96 -19.27
CA VAL A 129 -1.95 -0.49 -20.42
C VAL A 129 -0.44 -0.55 -20.10
N ALA A 130 -0.02 -0.12 -18.91
CA ALA A 130 1.39 -0.16 -18.51
C ALA A 130 1.94 -1.59 -18.40
N VAL A 131 1.09 -2.56 -18.04
CA VAL A 131 1.45 -3.99 -18.00
C VAL A 131 1.52 -4.58 -19.41
N ALA A 132 0.52 -4.32 -20.25
CA ALA A 132 0.43 -4.89 -21.60
C ALA A 132 1.40 -4.23 -22.60
N GLU A 133 1.69 -2.94 -22.42
CA GLU A 133 2.55 -2.12 -23.29
C GLU A 133 3.67 -1.45 -22.47
N PRO A 134 4.74 -2.18 -22.08
CA PRO A 134 5.79 -1.66 -21.19
C PRO A 134 6.48 -0.39 -21.68
N GLY A 135 6.48 -0.15 -23.01
CA GLY A 135 7.05 1.04 -23.66
C GLY A 135 6.10 2.24 -23.76
N ASN A 136 4.86 2.14 -23.29
CA ASN A 136 3.88 3.23 -23.37
C ASN A 136 4.15 4.28 -22.27
N MET A 137 4.89 5.34 -22.62
CA MET A 137 5.30 6.37 -21.64
C MET A 137 4.13 7.16 -21.06
N THR A 138 3.02 7.28 -21.78
CA THR A 138 1.81 7.89 -21.24
C THR A 138 1.23 7.05 -20.11
N ALA A 139 1.15 5.72 -20.30
CA ALA A 139 0.68 4.82 -19.25
C ALA A 139 1.67 4.76 -18.06
N ARG A 140 2.98 4.72 -18.32
CA ARG A 140 4.02 4.79 -17.27
C ARG A 140 3.92 6.08 -16.45
N GLY A 141 3.77 7.22 -17.11
CA GLY A 141 3.60 8.53 -16.46
C GLY A 141 2.30 8.62 -15.68
N GLY A 142 1.20 8.16 -16.25
CA GLY A 142 -0.10 8.07 -15.57
C GLY A 142 -0.04 7.22 -14.31
N MET A 143 0.65 6.08 -14.36
CA MET A 143 0.87 5.22 -13.21
C MET A 143 1.75 5.88 -12.14
N LEU A 144 2.86 6.54 -12.52
CA LEU A 144 3.71 7.26 -11.56
C LEU A 144 2.94 8.36 -10.83
N VAL A 145 2.17 9.17 -11.57
CA VAL A 145 1.33 10.21 -10.95
C VAL A 145 0.28 9.58 -10.04
N GLY A 146 -0.44 8.56 -10.52
CA GLY A 146 -1.44 7.86 -9.72
C GLY A 146 -0.88 7.28 -8.42
N SER A 147 0.30 6.64 -8.50
CA SER A 147 1.03 6.12 -7.34
C SER A 147 1.48 7.21 -6.37
N CYS A 148 1.98 8.34 -6.87
CA CYS A 148 2.38 9.46 -6.03
C CYS A 148 1.16 10.06 -5.30
N LEU A 149 0.02 10.23 -5.99
CA LEU A 149 -1.22 10.72 -5.39
C LEU A 149 -1.75 9.77 -4.31
N ALA A 150 -1.77 8.47 -4.58
CA ALA A 150 -2.11 7.45 -3.60
C ALA A 150 -1.13 7.44 -2.41
N GLY A 151 0.16 7.67 -2.69
CA GLY A 151 1.23 7.83 -1.73
C GLY A 151 1.04 8.98 -0.75
N ILE A 152 0.56 10.12 -1.25
CA ILE A 152 0.20 11.26 -0.39
C ILE A 152 -1.09 10.94 0.39
N ALA A 153 -2.08 10.32 -0.26
CA ALA A 153 -3.37 10.05 0.37
C ALA A 153 -3.25 9.16 1.62
N PHE A 154 -2.37 8.16 1.61
CA PHE A 154 -2.20 7.26 2.75
C PHE A 154 -1.60 7.92 4.00
N MET A 155 -1.25 9.21 3.98
CA MET A 155 -0.99 9.97 5.22
C MET A 155 -2.15 9.88 6.23
N LYS A 156 -3.38 9.58 5.77
CA LYS A 156 -4.52 9.27 6.65
C LYS A 156 -4.33 7.97 7.44
N GLY A 157 -3.54 7.04 6.93
CA GLY A 157 -3.44 5.65 7.36
C GLY A 157 -3.78 4.68 6.23
N LEU A 158 -3.73 3.40 6.55
CA LEU A 158 -4.08 2.28 5.68
C LEU A 158 -5.10 1.38 6.39
N GLY A 159 -5.22 0.12 6.00
CA GLY A 159 -6.17 -0.80 6.61
C GLY A 159 -5.65 -2.23 6.76
N LEU A 160 -6.60 -3.16 6.87
CA LEU A 160 -6.30 -4.57 7.10
C LEU A 160 -5.55 -5.24 5.96
N VAL A 161 -5.58 -4.72 4.73
CA VAL A 161 -4.78 -5.28 3.61
C VAL A 161 -3.31 -5.17 3.94
N HIS A 162 -2.85 -3.97 4.33
CA HIS A 162 -1.47 -3.75 4.71
C HIS A 162 -1.11 -4.46 6.00
N ALA A 163 -1.98 -4.41 7.02
CA ALA A 163 -1.73 -5.07 8.30
C ALA A 163 -1.46 -6.57 8.15
N ILE A 164 -2.25 -7.28 7.33
CA ILE A 164 -2.04 -8.71 7.04
C ILE A 164 -0.78 -8.89 6.18
N SER A 165 -0.64 -8.10 5.11
CA SER A 165 0.43 -8.27 4.13
C SER A 165 1.83 -7.96 4.65
N HIS A 166 1.96 -7.04 5.61
CA HIS A 166 3.22 -6.77 6.31
C HIS A 166 3.74 -8.03 7.02
N MET A 167 2.84 -8.76 7.69
CA MET A 167 3.20 -9.98 8.42
C MET A 167 3.51 -11.14 7.49
N VAL A 168 2.71 -11.32 6.44
CA VAL A 168 2.98 -12.35 5.41
C VAL A 168 4.32 -12.09 4.73
N GLY A 169 4.59 -10.85 4.32
CA GLY A 169 5.85 -10.47 3.68
C GLY A 169 7.05 -10.60 4.62
N ALA A 170 6.88 -10.37 5.92
CA ALA A 170 7.95 -10.56 6.91
C ALA A 170 8.29 -12.04 7.15
N GLU A 171 7.29 -12.93 7.19
CA GLU A 171 7.51 -14.36 7.46
C GLU A 171 7.93 -15.15 6.21
N TYR A 172 7.41 -14.81 5.04
CA TYR A 172 7.55 -15.61 3.81
C TYR A 172 8.30 -14.90 2.68
N ASN A 173 8.78 -13.67 2.93
CA ASN A 173 9.54 -12.88 1.95
C ASN A 173 8.81 -12.72 0.60
N THR A 174 7.48 -12.61 0.65
CA THR A 174 6.63 -12.35 -0.52
C THR A 174 6.80 -10.91 -0.99
N GLN A 175 6.52 -10.68 -2.27
CA GLN A 175 6.53 -9.33 -2.83
C GLN A 175 5.34 -8.53 -2.30
N HIS A 176 5.59 -7.35 -1.74
CA HIS A 176 4.60 -6.59 -0.98
C HIS A 176 3.32 -6.29 -1.77
N GLY A 177 3.46 -5.66 -2.94
CA GLY A 177 2.31 -5.33 -3.80
C GLY A 177 1.55 -6.55 -4.30
N LEU A 178 2.24 -7.68 -4.51
CA LEU A 178 1.60 -8.96 -4.86
C LEU A 178 0.74 -9.49 -3.71
N THR A 179 1.25 -9.45 -2.49
CA THR A 179 0.50 -9.86 -1.30
C THR A 179 -0.70 -8.95 -1.05
N ASN A 180 -0.51 -7.62 -1.14
CA ASN A 180 -1.59 -6.64 -1.04
C ASN A 180 -2.71 -6.93 -2.05
N ALA A 181 -2.33 -7.15 -3.32
CA ALA A 181 -3.26 -7.45 -4.40
C ALA A 181 -4.10 -8.70 -4.15
N ILE A 182 -3.51 -9.76 -3.60
CA ILE A 182 -4.23 -11.00 -3.27
C ILE A 182 -5.17 -10.79 -2.08
N VAL A 183 -4.74 -10.07 -1.05
CA VAL A 183 -5.53 -9.86 0.18
C VAL A 183 -6.69 -8.87 -0.04
N LEU A 184 -6.53 -7.90 -0.94
CA LEU A 184 -7.46 -6.79 -1.15
C LEU A 184 -8.93 -7.22 -1.31
N PRO A 185 -9.32 -8.15 -2.21
CA PRO A 185 -10.73 -8.49 -2.40
C PRO A 185 -11.39 -9.10 -1.15
N VAL A 186 -10.61 -9.82 -0.33
CA VAL A 186 -11.11 -10.42 0.92
C VAL A 186 -11.42 -9.32 1.94
N VAL A 187 -10.52 -8.36 2.09
CA VAL A 187 -10.69 -7.23 3.02
C VAL A 187 -11.79 -6.27 2.55
N LEU A 188 -11.97 -6.07 1.23
CA LEU A 188 -13.09 -5.27 0.72
C LEU A 188 -14.44 -5.87 1.10
N ARG A 189 -14.63 -7.19 0.97
CA ARG A 189 -15.86 -7.86 1.41
C ARG A 189 -16.15 -7.65 2.90
N TYR A 190 -15.12 -7.52 3.72
CA TYR A 190 -15.24 -7.23 5.15
C TYR A 190 -15.56 -5.75 5.45
N ASN A 191 -14.88 -4.84 4.75
CA ASN A 191 -14.90 -3.40 5.04
C ASN A 191 -16.05 -2.63 4.38
N LEU A 192 -16.49 -3.01 3.18
CA LEU A 192 -17.44 -2.20 2.40
C LEU A 192 -18.89 -2.18 2.92
N PRO A 193 -19.42 -3.21 3.62
CA PRO A 193 -20.75 -3.11 4.22
C PRO A 193 -20.85 -1.92 5.19
N GLY A 194 -21.74 -0.96 4.92
CA GLY A 194 -21.89 0.28 5.69
C GLY A 194 -21.04 1.47 5.20
N GLU A 195 -20.25 1.29 4.13
CA GLU A 195 -19.41 2.32 3.51
C GLU A 195 -19.94 2.76 2.13
N GLU A 196 -21.25 2.61 1.88
CA GLU A 196 -21.86 2.78 0.55
C GLU A 196 -21.55 4.16 -0.06
N ALA A 197 -21.55 5.22 0.75
CA ALA A 197 -21.23 6.57 0.30
C ALA A 197 -19.79 6.69 -0.25
N LYS A 198 -18.84 5.99 0.36
CA LYS A 198 -17.45 5.94 -0.12
C LYS A 198 -17.32 5.05 -1.34
N VAL A 199 -18.01 3.91 -1.36
CA VAL A 199 -18.03 3.00 -2.52
C VAL A 199 -18.52 3.73 -3.77
N ILE A 200 -19.60 4.51 -3.67
CA ILE A 200 -20.11 5.32 -4.77
C ILE A 200 -19.03 6.22 -5.36
N ARG A 201 -18.25 6.90 -4.51
CA ARG A 201 -17.18 7.80 -4.93
C ARG A 201 -16.04 7.05 -5.61
N MET A 202 -15.61 5.90 -5.07
CA MET A 202 -14.55 5.08 -5.67
C MET A 202 -14.98 4.46 -6.99
N ALA A 203 -16.21 3.93 -7.05
CA ALA A 203 -16.81 3.38 -8.26
C ALA A 203 -16.91 4.43 -9.37
N GLN A 204 -17.35 5.65 -9.04
CA GLN A 204 -17.36 6.78 -9.97
C GLN A 204 -15.95 7.15 -10.46
N ALA A 205 -14.95 7.17 -9.58
CA ALA A 205 -13.55 7.41 -9.96
C ALA A 205 -13.01 6.34 -10.91
N MET A 206 -13.44 5.09 -10.75
CA MET A 206 -13.13 4.00 -11.68
C MET A 206 -14.01 3.98 -12.95
N GLY A 207 -14.99 4.87 -13.07
CA GLY A 207 -15.89 4.97 -14.21
C GLY A 207 -16.96 3.87 -14.27
N LEU A 208 -17.33 3.29 -13.13
CA LEU A 208 -18.36 2.26 -13.05
C LEU A 208 -19.77 2.87 -13.07
N GLU A 209 -20.68 2.26 -13.83
CA GLU A 209 -22.10 2.64 -13.85
C GLU A 209 -22.85 2.08 -12.63
N ASP A 210 -22.59 0.82 -12.28
CA ASP A 210 -23.09 0.20 -11.06
C ASP A 210 -22.12 0.52 -9.90
N THR A 211 -22.63 1.25 -8.93
CA THR A 211 -21.88 1.71 -7.76
C THR A 211 -22.16 0.90 -6.49
N SER A 212 -22.69 -0.32 -6.63
CA SER A 212 -22.85 -1.27 -5.53
C SER A 212 -21.50 -1.81 -5.03
N ASN A 213 -21.50 -2.32 -3.79
CA ASN A 213 -20.32 -2.96 -3.20
C ASN A 213 -19.88 -4.16 -4.05
N GLU A 214 -20.83 -4.95 -4.53
CA GLU A 214 -20.61 -6.14 -5.36
C GLU A 214 -19.97 -5.77 -6.69
N ALA A 215 -20.49 -4.73 -7.38
CA ALA A 215 -19.93 -4.27 -8.65
C ALA A 215 -18.52 -3.69 -8.48
N PHE A 216 -18.28 -2.93 -7.41
CA PHE A 216 -16.95 -2.38 -7.12
C PHE A 216 -15.93 -3.49 -6.85
N ILE A 217 -16.26 -4.47 -6.01
CA ILE A 217 -15.38 -5.62 -5.74
C ILE A 217 -15.11 -6.40 -7.02
N ALA A 218 -16.14 -6.68 -7.83
CA ALA A 218 -15.99 -7.41 -9.08
C ALA A 218 -15.09 -6.65 -10.09
N ALA A 219 -15.17 -5.33 -10.15
CA ALA A 219 -14.30 -4.51 -11.00
C ALA A 219 -12.83 -4.57 -10.55
N VAL A 220 -12.59 -4.52 -9.23
CA VAL A 220 -11.25 -4.71 -8.66
C VAL A 220 -10.72 -6.11 -8.98
N GLU A 221 -11.52 -7.16 -8.78
CA GLU A 221 -11.10 -8.54 -9.11
C GLU A 221 -10.79 -8.73 -10.60
N ALA A 222 -11.63 -8.19 -11.49
CA ALA A 222 -11.38 -8.23 -12.93
C ALA A 222 -10.08 -7.51 -13.33
N MET A 223 -9.78 -6.38 -12.69
CA MET A 223 -8.51 -5.66 -12.87
C MET A 223 -7.30 -6.51 -12.45
N LEU A 224 -7.38 -7.15 -11.27
CA LEU A 224 -6.32 -8.01 -10.74
C LEU A 224 -6.07 -9.23 -11.65
N ASP A 225 -7.13 -9.81 -12.21
CA ASP A 225 -7.03 -10.92 -13.15
C ASP A 225 -6.43 -10.46 -14.50
N ALA A 226 -6.82 -9.28 -14.99
CA ALA A 226 -6.28 -8.70 -16.22
C ALA A 226 -4.76 -8.47 -16.17
N ILE A 227 -4.20 -8.21 -14.99
CA ILE A 227 -2.76 -8.04 -14.77
C ILE A 227 -2.08 -9.28 -14.17
N ALA A 228 -2.75 -10.44 -14.24
CA ALA A 228 -2.24 -11.75 -13.86
C ALA A 228 -1.75 -11.86 -12.40
N ILE A 229 -2.47 -11.25 -11.46
CA ILE A 229 -2.27 -11.51 -10.03
C ILE A 229 -2.76 -12.95 -9.73
N PRO A 230 -2.05 -13.76 -8.93
CA PRO A 230 -2.56 -15.03 -8.42
C PRO A 230 -3.85 -14.86 -7.61
N THR A 231 -4.63 -15.92 -7.44
CA THR A 231 -5.95 -15.84 -6.79
C THR A 231 -5.92 -16.24 -5.32
N SER A 232 -4.77 -16.69 -4.81
CA SER A 232 -4.60 -17.07 -3.40
C SER A 232 -3.17 -16.86 -2.90
N LEU A 233 -2.99 -16.72 -1.58
CA LEU A 233 -1.65 -16.67 -0.99
C LEU A 233 -0.95 -18.04 -1.05
N ALA A 234 -1.71 -19.14 -1.13
CA ALA A 234 -1.15 -20.47 -1.35
C ALA A 234 -0.41 -20.58 -2.68
N ASP A 235 -0.88 -19.90 -3.74
CA ASP A 235 -0.22 -19.89 -5.06
C ASP A 235 1.18 -19.26 -5.03
N ILE A 236 1.46 -18.44 -4.01
CA ILE A 236 2.76 -17.80 -3.80
C ILE A 236 3.54 -18.42 -2.61
N GLY A 237 3.10 -19.60 -2.14
CA GLY A 237 3.81 -20.40 -1.15
C GLY A 237 3.52 -20.06 0.31
N VAL A 238 2.45 -19.32 0.62
CA VAL A 238 2.05 -19.05 2.01
C VAL A 238 1.24 -20.22 2.56
N PRO A 239 1.65 -20.83 3.68
CA PRO A 239 1.03 -22.03 4.22
C PRO A 239 -0.20 -21.72 5.10
N ALA A 240 -1.21 -22.59 5.09
CA ALA A 240 -2.48 -22.37 5.78
C ALA A 240 -2.36 -22.24 7.31
N GLU A 241 -1.41 -22.95 7.92
CA GLU A 241 -1.18 -22.96 9.36
C GLU A 241 -0.65 -21.64 9.93
N CYS A 242 -0.28 -20.68 9.08
CA CYS A 242 0.23 -19.39 9.55
C CYS A 242 -0.87 -18.42 9.99
N SER A 243 -2.13 -18.66 9.62
CA SER A 243 -3.24 -17.70 9.77
C SER A 243 -3.37 -17.13 11.18
N GLN A 244 -3.29 -17.99 12.21
CA GLN A 244 -3.36 -17.56 13.61
C GLN A 244 -2.21 -16.62 13.99
N ARG A 245 -0.96 -16.98 13.67
CA ARG A 245 0.21 -16.14 14.01
C ARG A 245 0.20 -14.81 13.25
N ILE A 246 -0.19 -14.85 11.98
CA ILE A 246 -0.34 -13.65 11.16
C ILE A 246 -1.38 -12.72 11.78
N ALA A 247 -2.54 -13.23 12.20
CA ALA A 247 -3.59 -12.43 12.81
C ALA A 247 -3.15 -11.78 14.14
N GLU A 248 -2.46 -12.53 15.00
CA GLU A 248 -1.94 -12.03 16.28
C GLU A 248 -0.93 -10.88 16.13
N LYS A 249 -0.16 -10.90 15.03
CA LYS A 249 0.79 -9.82 14.71
C LYS A 249 0.12 -8.67 13.96
N ALA A 250 -0.78 -8.98 13.01
CA ALA A 250 -1.43 -7.99 12.16
C ALA A 250 -2.32 -7.04 12.96
N ILE A 251 -2.97 -7.51 14.03
CA ILE A 251 -3.76 -6.62 14.91
C ILE A 251 -2.90 -5.58 15.64
N GLN A 252 -1.59 -5.82 15.76
CA GLN A 252 -0.64 -4.89 16.37
C GLN A 252 -0.02 -3.93 15.36
N ASP A 253 -0.31 -4.10 14.06
CA ASP A 253 0.16 -3.19 13.02
C ASP A 253 -0.63 -1.87 13.07
N SER A 254 0.07 -0.75 12.96
CA SER A 254 -0.55 0.58 12.93
C SER A 254 -1.67 0.72 11.88
N ALA A 255 -1.56 0.03 10.74
CA ALA A 255 -2.57 0.06 9.68
C ALA A 255 -3.90 -0.57 10.12
N ALA A 256 -3.87 -1.58 11.02
CA ALA A 256 -5.09 -2.14 11.58
C ALA A 256 -5.87 -1.12 12.43
N GLY A 257 -5.14 -0.23 13.11
CA GLY A 257 -5.73 0.83 13.94
C GLY A 257 -6.53 1.86 13.15
N THR A 258 -6.21 2.07 11.87
CA THR A 258 -6.89 3.04 10.99
C THR A 258 -7.94 2.42 10.06
N ASN A 259 -8.14 1.10 10.11
CA ASN A 259 -9.13 0.42 9.28
C ASN A 259 -10.56 0.92 9.60
N PRO A 260 -11.46 1.12 8.60
CA PRO A 260 -12.82 1.63 8.82
C PRO A 260 -13.64 0.76 9.77
N ARG A 261 -13.40 -0.55 9.75
CA ARG A 261 -14.08 -1.53 10.59
C ARG A 261 -13.09 -2.21 11.52
N GLN A 262 -13.25 -2.03 12.83
CA GLN A 262 -12.41 -2.70 13.80
C GLN A 262 -12.62 -4.22 13.75
N ALA A 263 -11.53 -4.99 13.73
CA ALA A 263 -11.54 -6.44 13.63
C ALA A 263 -10.87 -7.08 14.85
N THR A 264 -11.42 -8.19 15.29
CA THR A 264 -10.82 -9.08 16.29
C THR A 264 -9.74 -9.96 15.66
N VAL A 265 -8.86 -10.56 16.48
CA VAL A 265 -7.88 -11.56 16.00
C VAL A 265 -8.56 -12.71 15.27
N ALA A 266 -9.74 -13.14 15.74
CA ALA A 266 -10.51 -14.21 15.10
C ALA A 266 -10.98 -13.82 13.69
N GLU A 267 -11.48 -12.60 13.51
CA GLU A 267 -11.87 -12.08 12.19
C GLU A 267 -10.66 -11.92 11.27
N ILE A 268 -9.56 -11.33 11.73
CA ILE A 268 -8.33 -11.19 10.91
C ILE A 268 -7.81 -12.56 10.49
N ARG A 269 -7.89 -13.56 11.37
CA ARG A 269 -7.56 -14.95 11.04
C ARG A 269 -8.46 -15.49 9.93
N GLU A 270 -9.77 -15.31 10.01
CA GLU A 270 -10.71 -15.77 8.97
C GLU A 270 -10.44 -15.10 7.61
N LEU A 271 -10.15 -13.79 7.62
CA LEU A 271 -9.72 -13.07 6.42
C LEU A 271 -8.42 -13.65 5.85
N THR A 272 -7.46 -13.96 6.72
CA THR A 272 -6.18 -14.55 6.32
C THR A 272 -6.36 -15.96 5.77
N GLU A 273 -7.17 -16.82 6.41
CA GLU A 273 -7.50 -18.17 5.92
C GLU A 273 -8.17 -18.12 4.55
N THR A 274 -9.11 -17.17 4.38
CA THR A 274 -9.78 -16.94 3.09
C THR A 274 -8.78 -16.50 2.02
N ALA A 275 -7.90 -15.53 2.33
CA ALA A 275 -6.87 -15.08 1.40
C ALA A 275 -5.87 -16.20 1.02
N ILE A 276 -5.56 -17.10 1.96
CA ILE A 276 -4.69 -18.26 1.70
C ILE A 276 -5.37 -19.29 0.81
N ALA A 277 -6.63 -19.63 1.10
CA ALA A 277 -7.31 -20.73 0.40
C ALA A 277 -7.90 -20.29 -0.94
N ARG A 278 -8.55 -19.13 -0.99
CA ARG A 278 -9.27 -18.62 -2.16
C ARG A 278 -9.65 -17.16 -1.97
N ALA A 279 -8.74 -16.25 -2.34
CA ALA A 279 -9.02 -14.82 -2.26
C ALA A 279 -10.04 -14.37 -3.33
N ARG A 280 -10.05 -15.06 -4.48
CA ARG A 280 -11.08 -15.03 -5.53
C ARG A 280 -11.17 -16.36 -6.27
#